data_AF-A0A9E2M6Y3-F1
#
_entry.id   AF-A0A9E2M6Y3-F1
#
_cell.length_a   1.000
_cell.length_b   1.000
_cell.length_c   1.000
_cell.angle_alpha   90.00
_cell.angle_beta   90.00
_cell.angle_gamma   90.00
#
_symmetry.space_group_name_H-M   'P 1'
#
loop_
_entity.id
_entity.type
_entity.pdbx_description
1 polymer ?
#
loop_
_entity_poly.entity_id
_entity_poly.type
_entity_poly.pdbx_seq_one_letter_code
_entity_poly.pdbx_strand_id
1 'polypeptide(L)'
;MEISYLGNFEYLLKHKGVKVFIRAKGTTIEADSEPITISGPGEYEIKGVLIAGFKGDEKNTIYTYDLDGVRAAYLGEVRQKLTDKQLDGLDGVDVLLVSTEEIDLVKQIGPSLAVLPEEFGKTIGLEAKKEKKLIVSKLSLPEETELIILEKK
;
A
#
# COMPACT_ATOMS: atom_id res chain seq x y z
N MET A 1 -2.07 -4.98 11.65
CA MET A 1 -1.45 -3.81 11.00
C MET A 1 -2.35 -2.59 11.14
N GLU A 2 -1.82 -1.46 11.62
CA GLU A 2 -2.49 -0.14 11.59
C GLU A 2 -2.02 0.62 10.34
N ILE A 3 -2.93 1.23 9.59
CA ILE A 3 -2.66 2.04 8.40
C ILE A 3 -3.14 3.46 8.67
N SER A 4 -2.31 4.45 8.36
CA SER A 4 -2.68 5.87 8.41
C SER A 4 -2.24 6.57 7.13
N TYR A 5 -3.05 7.52 6.67
CA TYR A 5 -2.69 8.41 5.58
C TYR A 5 -2.04 9.68 6.13
N LEU A 6 -0.89 10.06 5.57
CA LEU A 6 -0.10 11.22 6.01
C LEU A 6 -0.27 12.44 5.10
N GLY A 7 -1.02 12.31 4.00
CA GLY A 7 -1.09 13.32 2.93
C GLY A 7 -0.10 13.04 1.80
N ASN A 8 -0.31 13.65 0.64
CA ASN A 8 0.58 13.55 -0.54
C ASN A 8 0.87 12.10 -0.98
N PHE A 9 -0.12 11.21 -0.91
CA PHE A 9 0.03 9.77 -1.19
C PHE A 9 1.06 9.05 -0.29
N GLU A 10 1.41 9.64 0.86
CA GLU A 10 2.26 8.99 1.85
C GLU A 10 1.42 8.23 2.87
N TYR A 11 1.87 7.02 3.20
CA TYR A 11 1.19 6.13 4.14
C TYR A 11 2.13 5.70 5.25
N LEU A 12 1.55 5.42 6.42
CA LEU A 12 2.24 4.84 7.55
C LEU A 12 1.59 3.52 7.92
N LEU A 13 2.36 2.43 7.81
CA LEU A 13 2.00 1.15 8.40
C LEU A 13 2.66 1.05 9.77
N LYS A 14 1.92 0.62 10.78
CA LYS A 14 2.48 0.27 12.09
C LYS A 14 2.10 -1.14 12.47
N HIS A 15 3.07 -1.85 13.00
CA HIS A 15 2.85 -3.21 13.46
C HIS A 15 3.93 -3.63 14.46
N LYS A 16 3.54 -4.14 15.64
CA LYS A 16 4.46 -4.66 16.67
C LYS A 16 5.70 -3.78 16.94
N GLY A 17 5.52 -2.45 17.03
CA GLY A 17 6.61 -1.50 17.29
C GLY A 17 7.39 -1.04 16.05
N VAL A 18 7.22 -1.69 14.90
CA VAL A 18 7.78 -1.27 13.60
C VAL A 18 6.86 -0.25 12.95
N LYS A 19 7.45 0.79 12.35
CA LYS A 19 6.80 1.78 11.50
C LYS A 19 7.37 1.71 10.09
N VAL A 20 6.52 1.62 9.09
CA VAL A 20 6.89 1.65 7.68
C VAL A 20 6.28 2.89 7.05
N PHE A 21 7.12 3.86 6.73
CA PHE A 21 6.74 5.06 5.98
C PHE A 21 6.85 4.74 4.49
N ILE A 22 5.75 4.93 3.76
CA ILE A 22 5.65 4.60 2.34
C ILE A 22 5.48 5.90 1.57
N ARG A 23 6.32 6.11 0.56
CA ARG A 23 6.34 7.33 -0.28
C ARG A 23 6.59 6.94 -1.73
N ALA A 24 6.34 7.89 -2.64
CA ALA A 24 6.54 7.71 -4.09
C ALA A 24 7.93 7.17 -4.48
N LYS A 25 8.99 7.60 -3.80
CA LYS A 25 10.39 7.28 -4.16
C LYS A 25 11.04 6.19 -3.29
N GLY A 26 10.26 5.51 -2.46
CA GLY A 26 10.78 4.49 -1.56
C GLY A 26 10.08 4.45 -0.22
N THR A 27 10.63 3.62 0.65
CA THR A 27 10.09 3.36 1.97
C THR A 27 11.17 3.46 3.04
N THR A 28 10.79 3.98 4.20
CA THR A 28 11.66 4.08 5.37
C THR A 28 11.06 3.25 6.51
N ILE A 29 11.86 2.37 7.08
CA ILE A 29 11.48 1.51 8.19
C ILE A 29 12.14 2.05 9.46
N GLU A 30 11.32 2.39 10.45
CA GLU A 30 11.76 2.75 11.79
C GLU A 30 11.36 1.64 12.78
N ALA A 31 12.31 1.26 13.63
CA ALA A 31 12.11 0.33 14.74
C ALA A 31 12.99 0.80 15.91
N ASP A 32 13.55 -0.12 16.70
CA ASP A 32 14.43 0.21 17.84
C ASP A 32 15.88 0.55 17.42
N SER A 33 16.16 0.62 16.13
CA SER A 33 17.48 0.89 15.54
C SER A 33 17.43 2.11 14.61
N GLU A 34 18.58 2.47 14.03
CA GLU A 34 18.63 3.51 13.00
C GLU A 34 17.63 3.21 11.85
N PRO A 35 16.93 4.24 11.33
CA PRO A 35 16.00 4.08 10.23
C PRO A 35 16.69 3.54 8.96
N ILE A 36 16.06 2.57 8.31
CA ILE A 36 16.55 1.99 7.05
C ILE A 36 15.68 2.49 5.91
N THR A 37 16.28 3.01 4.85
CA THR A 37 15.56 3.46 3.65
C THR A 37 15.86 2.57 2.45
N ILE A 38 14.80 2.15 1.77
CA ILE A 38 14.83 1.37 0.52
C ILE A 38 14.26 2.26 -0.60
N SER A 39 14.99 2.39 -1.70
CA SER A 39 14.63 3.25 -2.84
C SER A 39 14.76 2.55 -4.21
N GLY A 40 14.95 1.24 -4.23
CA GLY A 40 15.07 0.46 -5.46
C GLY A 40 14.42 -0.92 -5.39
N PRO A 41 14.36 -1.62 -6.53
CA PRO A 41 13.84 -2.98 -6.59
C PRO A 41 14.77 -3.96 -5.86
N GLY A 42 14.19 -5.03 -5.34
CA GLY A 42 14.86 -6.05 -4.55
C GLY A 42 13.93 -6.68 -3.53
N GLU A 43 14.42 -7.72 -2.86
CA GLU A 43 13.74 -8.34 -1.72
C GLU A 43 14.50 -7.95 -0.44
N TYR A 44 13.75 -7.58 0.59
CA TYR A 44 14.27 -7.09 1.85
C TYR A 44 13.46 -7.70 3.00
N GLU A 45 14.13 -8.00 4.10
CA GLU A 45 13.47 -8.39 5.35
C GLU A 45 14.04 -7.53 6.48
N ILE A 46 13.19 -6.72 7.10
CA ILE A 46 13.60 -5.80 8.16
C ILE A 46 12.62 -5.97 9.33
N LYS A 47 13.13 -6.50 10.45
CA LYS A 47 12.36 -6.65 11.70
C LYS A 47 11.01 -7.38 11.51
N GLY A 48 11.02 -8.43 10.68
CA GLY A 48 9.83 -9.24 10.38
C GLY A 48 8.86 -8.62 9.38
N VAL A 49 9.21 -7.50 8.75
CA VAL A 49 8.51 -6.96 7.58
C VAL A 49 9.21 -7.48 6.33
N LEU A 50 8.49 -8.25 5.50
CA LEU A 50 8.97 -8.67 4.19
C LEU A 50 8.60 -7.61 3.16
N ILE A 51 9.58 -7.12 2.40
CA ILE A 51 9.39 -6.07 1.41
C ILE A 51 9.92 -6.58 0.08
N ALA A 52 9.06 -6.61 -0.93
CA ALA A 52 9.46 -6.91 -2.30
C ALA A 52 9.21 -5.68 -3.19
N GLY A 53 10.28 -5.14 -3.76
CA GLY A 53 10.28 -4.06 -4.72
C GLY A 53 10.54 -4.58 -6.13
N PHE A 54 9.70 -4.24 -7.10
CA PHE A 54 9.90 -4.57 -8.50
C PHE A 54 9.63 -3.37 -9.42
N LYS A 55 10.23 -3.39 -10.61
CA LYS A 55 10.15 -2.29 -11.55
C LYS A 55 8.70 -2.07 -12.00
N GLY A 56 8.18 -0.86 -11.77
CA GLY A 56 6.86 -0.41 -12.20
C GLY A 56 6.89 0.21 -13.60
N ASP A 57 7.73 1.22 -13.79
CA ASP A 57 8.08 1.76 -15.11
C ASP A 57 9.57 2.08 -15.15
N GLU A 58 10.04 2.90 -16.10
CA GLU A 58 11.46 3.26 -16.18
C GLU A 58 12.01 3.94 -14.92
N LYS A 59 11.18 4.63 -14.14
CA LYS A 59 11.59 5.48 -13.01
C LYS A 59 10.96 5.06 -11.68
N ASN A 60 9.91 4.25 -11.71
CA ASN A 60 9.12 3.89 -10.54
C ASN A 60 9.32 2.43 -10.10
N THR A 61 9.26 2.22 -8.78
CA THR A 61 9.29 0.90 -8.15
C THR A 61 7.97 0.67 -7.45
N ILE A 62 7.35 -0.48 -7.71
CA ILE A 62 6.18 -0.98 -6.98
C ILE A 62 6.71 -1.74 -5.77
N TYR A 63 6.12 -1.52 -4.59
CA TYR A 63 6.49 -2.24 -3.38
C TYR A 63 5.30 -3.02 -2.83
N THR A 64 5.58 -4.23 -2.35
CA THR A 64 4.69 -4.98 -1.47
C THR A 64 5.32 -5.14 -0.10
N TYR A 65 4.47 -5.22 0.93
CA TYR A 65 4.85 -5.29 2.34
C TYR A 65 4.01 -6.39 2.99
N ASP A 66 4.66 -7.42 3.51
CA ASP A 66 4.00 -8.42 4.35
C ASP A 66 4.29 -8.11 5.82
N LEU A 67 3.21 -7.90 6.58
CA LEU A 67 3.26 -7.71 8.04
C LEU A 67 2.29 -8.69 8.71
N ASP A 68 2.84 -9.79 9.25
CA ASP A 68 2.07 -10.89 9.87
C ASP A 68 1.00 -11.48 8.93
N GLY A 69 1.35 -11.72 7.66
CA GLY A 69 0.48 -12.37 6.68
C GLY A 69 -0.61 -11.48 6.11
N VAL A 70 -0.61 -10.18 6.44
CA VAL A 70 -1.38 -9.18 5.70
C VAL A 70 -0.46 -8.52 4.68
N ARG A 71 -0.76 -8.71 3.40
CA ARG A 71 0.05 -8.22 2.29
C ARG A 71 -0.48 -6.89 1.77
N ALA A 72 0.25 -5.81 1.99
CA ALA A 72 -0.05 -4.49 1.43
C ALA A 72 0.76 -4.21 0.16
N ALA A 73 0.22 -3.44 -0.78
CA ALA A 73 0.94 -2.97 -1.96
C ALA A 73 0.83 -1.45 -2.14
N TYR A 74 1.88 -0.85 -2.68
CA TYR A 74 1.91 0.56 -3.07
C TYR A 74 2.56 0.67 -4.46
N LEU A 75 1.83 1.25 -5.41
CA LEU A 75 2.25 1.26 -6.82
C LEU A 75 3.16 2.45 -7.17
N GLY A 76 3.39 3.38 -6.25
CA GLY A 76 4.17 4.59 -6.55
C GLY A 76 3.49 5.46 -7.61
N GLU A 77 4.27 6.02 -8.52
CA GLU A 77 3.74 6.86 -9.61
C GLU A 77 3.51 6.10 -10.93
N VAL A 78 3.30 4.78 -10.86
CA VAL A 78 2.93 3.99 -12.05
C VAL A 78 1.56 4.45 -12.56
N ARG A 79 1.51 4.93 -13.81
CA ARG A 79 0.30 5.45 -14.49
C ARG A 79 -0.01 4.71 -15.79
N GLN A 80 0.54 3.51 -15.92
CA GLN A 80 0.37 2.66 -17.11
C GLN A 80 -0.31 1.35 -16.70
N LYS A 81 -0.91 0.68 -17.68
CA LYS A 81 -1.39 -0.67 -17.50
C LYS A 81 -0.26 -1.58 -16.99
N LEU A 82 -0.57 -2.35 -15.95
CA LEU A 82 0.38 -3.31 -15.40
C LEU A 82 0.60 -4.46 -16.37
N THR A 83 1.87 -4.84 -16.51
CA THR A 83 2.31 -6.04 -17.24
C THR A 83 2.01 -7.30 -16.44
N ASP A 84 1.94 -8.47 -17.12
CA ASP A 84 1.68 -9.75 -16.45
C ASP A 84 2.67 -10.02 -15.31
N LYS A 85 3.96 -9.75 -15.54
CA LYS A 85 5.01 -9.89 -14.51
C LYS A 85 4.77 -9.00 -13.28
N GLN A 86 4.19 -7.81 -13.46
CA GLN A 86 3.85 -6.92 -12.34
C GLN A 86 2.61 -7.41 -11.61
N LEU A 87 1.64 -7.95 -12.33
CA LEU A 87 0.45 -8.58 -11.75
C LEU A 87 0.82 -9.82 -10.93
N ASP A 88 1.73 -10.65 -11.42
CA ASP A 88 2.28 -11.80 -10.68
C ASP A 88 2.91 -11.34 -9.35
N GLY A 89 3.65 -10.22 -9.38
CA GLY A 89 4.23 -9.61 -8.18
C GLY A 89 3.18 -9.08 -7.19
N LEU A 90 1.97 -8.81 -7.64
CA LEU A 90 0.84 -8.28 -6.86
C LEU A 90 -0.18 -9.37 -6.48
N ASP A 91 0.03 -10.62 -6.87
CA ASP A 91 -0.90 -11.71 -6.59
C ASP A 91 -1.09 -11.94 -5.07
N GLY A 92 -2.33 -12.07 -4.62
CA GLY A 92 -2.64 -12.23 -3.19
C GLY A 92 -2.36 -10.99 -2.33
N VAL A 93 -2.30 -9.78 -2.92
CA VAL A 93 -2.33 -8.52 -2.16
C VAL A 93 -3.69 -8.38 -1.45
N ASP A 94 -3.64 -8.23 -0.13
CA ASP A 94 -4.83 -8.02 0.70
C ASP A 94 -5.26 -6.55 0.71
N VAL A 95 -4.28 -5.63 0.74
CA VAL A 95 -4.51 -4.20 0.89
C VAL A 95 -3.76 -3.42 -0.19
N LEU A 96 -4.47 -2.69 -1.04
CA LEU A 96 -3.88 -1.77 -1.99
C LEU A 96 -3.90 -0.35 -1.44
N LEU A 97 -2.74 0.25 -1.27
CA LEU A 97 -2.58 1.67 -0.92
C LEU A 97 -2.55 2.50 -2.20
N VAL A 98 -3.62 3.26 -2.44
CA VAL A 98 -3.80 3.96 -3.72
C VAL A 98 -2.91 5.20 -3.79
N SER A 99 -2.15 5.30 -4.88
CA SER A 99 -1.19 6.37 -5.14
C SER A 99 -1.46 7.17 -6.41
N THR A 100 -2.55 6.84 -7.10
CA THR A 100 -2.95 7.41 -8.39
C THR A 100 -4.48 7.38 -8.52
N GLU A 101 -5.04 8.29 -9.31
CA GLU A 101 -6.49 8.38 -9.61
C GLU A 101 -7.00 7.21 -10.47
N GLU A 102 -6.11 6.31 -10.89
CA GLU A 102 -6.41 5.17 -11.75
C GLU A 102 -7.10 4.03 -10.98
N ILE A 103 -8.42 4.18 -10.77
CA ILE A 103 -9.25 3.20 -10.05
C ILE A 103 -9.31 1.81 -10.72
N ASP A 104 -9.06 1.73 -12.03
CA ASP A 104 -9.08 0.46 -12.75
C ASP A 104 -7.97 -0.49 -12.31
N LEU A 105 -6.87 0.03 -11.74
CA LEU A 105 -5.83 -0.79 -11.11
C LEU A 105 -6.36 -1.55 -9.89
N VAL A 106 -7.32 -0.99 -9.15
CA VAL A 106 -7.97 -1.68 -8.04
C VAL A 106 -8.69 -2.94 -8.55
N LYS A 107 -9.45 -2.80 -9.65
CA LYS A 107 -10.15 -3.94 -10.27
C LYS A 107 -9.19 -4.97 -10.85
N GLN A 108 -8.07 -4.52 -11.43
CA GLN A 108 -7.08 -5.40 -12.05
C GLN A 108 -6.34 -6.24 -11.00
N ILE A 109 -6.03 -5.66 -9.84
CA ILE A 109 -5.32 -6.33 -8.74
C ILE A 109 -6.28 -7.18 -7.90
N GLY A 110 -7.53 -6.74 -7.72
CA GLY A 110 -8.54 -7.44 -6.93
C GLY A 110 -8.18 -7.60 -5.44
N PRO A 111 -7.74 -6.54 -4.73
CA PRO A 111 -7.41 -6.65 -3.32
C PRO A 111 -8.69 -6.81 -2.47
N SER A 112 -8.58 -7.36 -1.26
CA SER A 112 -9.70 -7.32 -0.30
C SER A 112 -10.03 -5.89 0.13
N LEU A 113 -9.02 -5.03 0.28
CA LEU A 113 -9.21 -3.63 0.66
C LEU A 113 -8.43 -2.70 -0.28
N ALA A 114 -9.08 -1.64 -0.75
CA ALA A 114 -8.39 -0.51 -1.36
C ALA A 114 -8.49 0.73 -0.49
N VAL A 115 -7.34 1.24 -0.08
CA VAL A 115 -7.21 2.42 0.78
C VAL A 115 -6.97 3.64 -0.10
N LEU A 116 -7.95 4.53 -0.11
CA LEU A 116 -8.00 5.75 -0.90
C LEU A 116 -7.60 6.95 -0.04
N PRO A 117 -6.85 7.91 -0.59
CA PRO A 117 -6.58 9.17 0.08
C PRO A 117 -7.84 10.07 0.11
N GLU A 118 -7.98 10.93 1.12
CA GLU A 118 -9.20 11.74 1.31
C GLU A 118 -9.54 12.67 0.15
N GLU A 119 -8.53 13.07 -0.62
CA GLU A 119 -8.66 13.89 -1.81
C GLU A 119 -9.54 13.21 -2.88
N PHE A 120 -9.65 11.88 -2.83
CA PHE A 120 -10.41 11.09 -3.81
C PHE A 120 -11.88 10.94 -3.44
N GLY A 121 -12.21 11.17 -2.16
CA GLY A 121 -13.57 10.99 -1.65
C GLY A 121 -14.61 11.97 -2.21
N LYS A 122 -14.19 13.00 -2.96
CA LYS A 122 -15.09 13.94 -3.64
C LYS A 122 -15.27 13.64 -5.13
N THR A 123 -14.31 12.95 -5.74
CA THR A 123 -14.21 12.78 -7.20
C THR A 123 -14.77 11.45 -7.66
N ILE A 124 -14.81 10.46 -6.76
CA ILE A 124 -15.21 9.10 -7.08
C ILE A 124 -16.60 8.88 -6.48
N GLY A 125 -17.63 8.74 -7.33
CA GLY A 125 -19.01 8.43 -6.92
C GLY A 125 -19.20 7.00 -6.39
N LEU A 126 -18.17 6.45 -5.74
CA LEU A 126 -18.20 5.15 -5.08
C LEU A 126 -18.53 5.36 -3.60
N GLU A 127 -19.43 4.55 -3.06
CA GLU A 127 -19.70 4.51 -1.64
C GLU A 127 -18.46 3.96 -0.92
N ALA A 128 -17.71 4.84 -0.25
CA ALA A 128 -16.53 4.47 0.51
C ALA A 128 -16.65 4.95 1.96
N LYS A 129 -16.27 4.08 2.90
CA LYS A 129 -16.26 4.38 4.34
C LYS A 129 -15.10 5.35 4.63
N LYS A 130 -15.34 6.40 5.41
CA LYS A 130 -14.31 7.37 5.81
C LYS A 130 -13.82 7.08 7.21
N GLU A 131 -12.51 6.96 7.37
CA GLU A 131 -11.88 6.71 8.67
C GLU A 131 -10.58 7.53 8.82
N LYS A 132 -10.15 7.79 10.05
CA LYS A 132 -8.86 8.47 10.33
C LYS A 132 -7.66 7.52 10.31
N LYS A 133 -7.94 6.23 10.49
CA LYS A 133 -6.97 5.15 10.49
C LYS A 133 -7.70 3.84 10.25
N LEU A 134 -7.04 2.87 9.65
CA LEU A 134 -7.57 1.53 9.43
C LEU A 134 -6.77 0.51 10.24
N ILE A 135 -7.47 -0.39 10.94
CA ILE A 135 -6.85 -1.52 11.62
C ILE A 135 -7.25 -2.78 10.87
N VAL A 136 -6.27 -3.50 10.36
CA VAL A 136 -6.49 -4.70 9.54
C VAL A 136 -5.70 -5.89 10.07
N SER A 137 -6.32 -7.05 9.99
CA SER A 137 -5.75 -8.37 10.25
C SER A 137 -6.25 -9.34 9.17
N LYS A 138 -5.56 -10.46 8.98
CA LYS A 138 -5.96 -11.46 7.97
C LYS A 138 -7.40 -11.96 8.16
N LEU A 139 -7.84 -12.06 9.41
CA LEU A 139 -9.19 -12.52 9.79
C LEU A 139 -10.29 -11.47 9.58
N SER A 140 -9.92 -10.20 9.40
CA SER A 140 -10.88 -9.09 9.26
C SER A 140 -11.01 -8.60 7.82
N LEU A 141 -10.41 -9.29 6.85
CA LEU A 141 -10.50 -8.91 5.46
C LEU A 141 -11.87 -9.30 4.90
N PRO A 142 -12.51 -8.41 4.11
CA PRO A 142 -13.74 -8.73 3.42
C PRO A 142 -13.50 -9.75 2.29
N GLU A 143 -14.56 -10.47 1.91
CA GLU A 143 -14.53 -11.43 0.79
C GLU A 143 -14.50 -10.73 -0.57
N GLU A 144 -15.10 -9.55 -0.68
CA GLU A 144 -15.09 -8.70 -1.88
C GLU A 144 -14.30 -7.41 -1.60
N THR A 145 -13.82 -6.76 -2.66
CA THR A 145 -13.06 -5.50 -2.53
C THR A 145 -13.90 -4.40 -1.90
N GLU A 146 -13.55 -3.98 -0.69
CA GLU A 146 -14.11 -2.77 -0.07
C GLU A 146 -13.19 -1.55 -0.24
N LEU A 147 -13.81 -0.38 -0.40
CA LEU A 147 -13.12 0.90 -0.52
C LEU A 147 -13.18 1.66 0.81
N ILE A 148 -12.01 2.06 1.30
CA ILE A 148 -11.88 2.84 2.53
C ILE A 148 -11.12 4.11 2.21
N ILE A 149 -11.70 5.25 2.55
CA ILE A 149 -11.04 6.55 2.47
C ILE A 149 -10.39 6.84 3.83
N LEU A 150 -9.09 7.13 3.81
CA LEU A 150 -8.39 7.61 5.00
C LEU A 150 -8.23 9.13 4.98
N GLU A 151 -8.75 9.77 6.03
CA GLU A 151 -8.51 11.18 6.32
C GLU A 151 -7.05 11.42 6.69
N LYS A 152 -6.49 12.55 6.25
CA LYS A 152 -5.11 12.90 6.59
C LYS A 152 -4.99 13.06 8.10
N LYS A 153 -3.96 12.42 8.64
CA LYS A 153 -3.61 12.51 10.06
C LYS A 153 -3.00 13.87 10.44
#